data_AF-A0A353N381-F1
#
_entry.id   AF-A0A353N381-F1
#
_cell.length_a   1.000
_cell.length_b   1.000
_cell.length_c   1.000
_cell.angle_alpha   90.00
_cell.angle_beta   90.00
_cell.angle_gamma   90.00
#
_symmetry.space_group_name_H-M   'P 1'
#
loop_
_entity.id
_entity.type
_entity.pdbx_description
1 polymer ?
#
loop_
_entity_poly.entity_id
_entity_poly.type
_entity_poly.pdbx_seq_one_letter_code
_entity_poly.pdbx_strand_id
1 'polypeptide(L)'
;QAVLVGTHSGLSAGEEGATQQMNQDVALMRSLPGMSVMVPSDYPSSSFMAGIACGHPGPVYLRLGRDEIPDIGILDESEMRIGGG
;
A
#
# COMPACT_ATOMS: atom_id res chain seq x y z
N GLN A 1 9.91 9.14 12.23
CA GLN A 1 8.97 8.20 11.58
C GLN A 1 8.55 8.82 10.25
N ALA A 2 8.51 8.05 9.16
CA ALA A 2 8.13 8.56 7.85
C ALA A 2 7.14 7.59 7.20
N VAL A 3 6.04 8.13 6.68
CA VAL A 3 5.03 7.36 5.93
C VAL A 3 5.03 7.90 4.51
N LEU A 4 5.34 7.04 3.55
CA LEU A 4 5.36 7.33 2.12
C LEU A 4 4.14 6.66 1.48
N VAL A 5 3.37 7.42 0.70
CA VAL A 5 2.18 6.91 0.03
C VAL A 5 2.36 7.04 -1.48
N GLY A 6 2.28 5.92 -2.20
CA GLY A 6 2.29 5.88 -3.67
C GLY A 6 0.90 5.54 -4.19
N THR A 7 0.38 6.26 -5.19
CA THR A 7 -1.02 6.17 -5.63
C THR A 7 -1.24 5.61 -7.03
N HIS A 8 -0.20 5.57 -7.87
CA HIS A 8 -0.28 5.09 -9.26
C HIS A 8 0.40 3.73 -9.38
N SER A 9 0.02 2.80 -8.49
CA SER A 9 0.67 1.50 -8.41
C SER A 9 0.30 0.59 -9.58
N GLY A 10 1.29 -0.13 -10.08
CA GLY A 10 1.11 -1.11 -11.15
C GLY A 10 0.54 -0.48 -12.43
N LEU A 11 -0.40 -1.20 -13.05
CA LEU A 11 -1.03 -0.82 -14.32
C LEU A 11 -2.23 0.12 -14.15
N SER A 12 -2.64 0.44 -12.92
CA SER A 12 -3.80 1.31 -12.65
C SER A 12 -3.59 2.76 -13.13
N ALA A 13 -2.37 3.16 -13.50
CA ALA A 13 -2.15 4.45 -14.16
C ALA A 13 -2.82 4.52 -15.56
N GLY A 14 -3.12 3.38 -16.17
CA GLY A 14 -3.91 3.27 -17.40
C GLY A 14 -3.37 4.14 -18.54
N GLU A 15 -4.15 5.15 -18.89
CA GLU A 15 -3.95 6.06 -20.03
C GLU A 15 -2.71 6.97 -19.90
N GLU A 16 -2.18 7.16 -18.69
CA GLU A 16 -1.00 8.03 -18.49
C GLU A 16 0.32 7.39 -18.98
N GLY A 17 0.27 6.10 -19.32
CA GLY A 17 1.36 5.38 -19.95
C GLY A 17 2.41 4.86 -18.97
N ALA A 18 3.38 4.11 -19.51
CA ALA A 18 4.35 3.34 -18.73
C ALA A 18 5.25 4.18 -17.80
N THR A 19 5.40 5.48 -18.06
CA THR A 19 6.22 6.38 -17.25
C THR A 19 5.60 6.68 -15.87
N GLN A 20 4.28 6.53 -15.73
CA GLN A 20 3.53 6.74 -14.48
C GLN A 20 3.26 5.41 -13.74
N GLN A 21 3.64 4.27 -14.31
CA GLN A 21 3.36 2.95 -13.73
C GLN A 21 4.44 2.52 -12.74
N MET A 22 4.08 2.45 -11.45
CA MET A 22 4.97 1.95 -10.40
C MET A 22 4.94 0.41 -10.35
N ASN A 23 5.68 -0.23 -11.26
CA ASN A 23 5.74 -1.69 -11.38
C ASN A 23 6.85 -2.35 -10.55
N GLN A 24 7.82 -1.56 -10.06
CA GLN A 24 9.02 -2.04 -9.36
C GLN A 24 9.13 -1.49 -7.92
N ASP A 25 8.15 -0.72 -7.50
CA ASP A 25 8.08 -0.03 -6.20
C ASP A 25 8.14 -1.01 -5.02
N VAL A 26 7.43 -2.13 -5.07
CA VAL A 26 7.48 -3.14 -4.00
C VAL A 26 8.89 -3.70 -3.84
N ALA A 27 9.57 -4.04 -4.94
CA ALA A 27 10.94 -4.55 -4.89
C ALA A 27 11.92 -3.50 -4.38
N LEU A 28 11.81 -2.26 -4.89
CA LEU A 28 12.61 -1.12 -4.48
C LEU A 28 12.45 -0.83 -2.99
N MET A 29 11.22 -0.67 -2.52
CA MET A 29 10.95 -0.29 -1.13
C MET A 29 11.32 -1.40 -0.15
N ARG A 30 11.13 -2.67 -0.51
CA ARG A 30 11.60 -3.82 0.29
C ARG A 30 13.12 -3.89 0.41
N SER A 31 13.88 -3.30 -0.52
CA SER A 31 15.35 -3.28 -0.44
C SER A 31 15.89 -2.29 0.58
N LEU A 32 15.06 -1.34 1.04
CA LEU A 32 15.46 -0.33 2.01
C LEU A 32 15.44 -0.93 3.43
N PRO A 33 16.55 -0.87 4.19
CA PRO A 33 16.61 -1.44 5.54
C PRO A 33 15.54 -0.87 6.47
N GLY A 34 14.81 -1.76 7.16
CA GLY A 34 13.77 -1.39 8.11
C GLY A 34 12.47 -0.87 7.49
N MET A 35 12.34 -0.84 6.16
CA MET A 35 11.12 -0.43 5.47
C MET A 35 10.02 -1.49 5.61
N SER A 36 8.86 -1.06 6.09
CA SER A 36 7.63 -1.86 6.05
C SER A 36 6.82 -1.50 4.82
N VAL A 37 6.49 -2.49 3.99
CA VAL A 37 5.71 -2.30 2.76
C VAL A 37 4.31 -2.86 2.96
N MET A 38 3.30 -2.02 2.77
CA MET A 38 1.88 -2.35 2.93
C MET A 38 1.15 -2.18 1.58
N VAL A 39 0.35 -3.18 1.20
CA VAL A 39 -0.39 -3.19 -0.07
C VAL A 39 -1.85 -3.57 0.23
N PRO A 40 -2.73 -2.59 0.53
CA PRO A 40 -4.14 -2.85 0.73
C PRO A 40 -4.85 -3.25 -0.56
N SER A 41 -5.99 -3.93 -0.43
CA SER A 41 -6.76 -4.50 -1.54
C SER A 41 -8.03 -3.73 -1.89
N ASP A 42 -8.52 -2.86 -0.99
CA ASP A 42 -9.77 -2.11 -1.14
C ASP A 42 -9.78 -0.87 -0.23
N TYR A 43 -10.87 -0.09 -0.24
CA TYR A 43 -10.99 1.11 0.59
C TYR A 43 -10.93 0.80 2.09
N PRO A 44 -11.68 -0.19 2.62
CA PRO A 44 -11.62 -0.54 4.04
C PRO A 44 -10.20 -0.90 4.50
N SER A 45 -9.50 -1.78 3.80
CA SER A 45 -8.13 -2.18 4.16
C SER A 45 -7.14 -1.02 4.03
N SER A 46 -7.34 -0.12 3.05
CA SER A 46 -6.52 1.08 2.88
C SER A 46 -6.64 2.03 4.06
N SER A 47 -7.87 2.28 4.53
CA SER A 47 -8.15 3.15 5.67
C SER A 47 -7.52 2.61 6.95
N PHE A 48 -7.69 1.31 7.21
CA PHE A 48 -7.12 0.66 8.39
C PHE A 48 -5.58 0.64 8.35
N MET A 49 -4.97 0.26 7.22
CA MET A 49 -3.52 0.26 7.06
C MET A 49 -2.92 1.66 7.15
N ALA A 50 -3.61 2.70 6.70
CA ALA A 50 -3.18 4.08 6.92
C ALA A 50 -3.10 4.43 8.41
N GLY A 51 -4.07 3.95 9.20
CA GLY A 51 -4.03 4.05 10.67
C GLY A 51 -2.81 3.34 11.28
N ILE A 52 -2.57 2.08 10.90
CA ILE A 52 -1.40 1.31 11.36
C ILE A 52 -0.10 2.02 10.98
N ALA A 53 0.00 2.51 9.73
CA ALA A 53 1.21 3.15 9.23
C ALA A 53 1.62 4.36 10.06
N CYS A 54 0.65 5.18 10.49
CA CYS A 54 0.88 6.32 11.37
C CYS A 54 1.39 5.92 12.77
N GLY A 55 1.04 4.73 13.27
CA GLY A 55 1.50 4.22 14.57
C GLY A 55 2.77 3.37 14.51
N HIS A 56 3.23 2.94 13.32
CA HIS A 56 4.28 1.94 13.19
C HIS A 56 5.69 2.49 13.42
N PRO A 57 6.51 1.90 14.32
CA PRO A 57 7.91 2.29 14.48
C PRO A 57 8.74 1.98 13.22
N GLY A 58 9.23 3.02 12.56
CA GLY A 58 10.10 2.92 11.39
C GLY A 58 9.50 3.58 10.14
N PRO A 59 10.14 3.43 8.97
CA PRO A 59 9.60 3.88 7.71
C PRO A 59 8.54 2.91 7.16
N VAL A 60 7.44 3.47 6.65
CA VAL A 60 6.35 2.72 5.99
C VAL A 60 6.18 3.21 4.57
N TYR A 61 6.01 2.28 3.63
CA TYR A 61 5.49 2.52 2.30
C TYR A 61 4.09 1.91 2.16
N LEU A 62 3.08 2.75 1.92
CA LEU A 62 1.71 2.37 1.64
C LEU A 62 1.44 2.49 0.13
N ARG A 63 1.19 1.36 -0.53
CA ARG A 63 1.00 1.25 -1.98
C ARG A 63 -0.49 1.23 -2.33
N LEU A 64 -0.99 2.31 -2.90
CA LEU A 64 -2.37 2.48 -3.33
C LEU A 64 -2.48 2.40 -4.86
N GLY A 65 -3.60 1.89 -5.35
CA GLY A 65 -4.00 1.99 -6.76
C GLY A 65 -4.67 3.33 -7.05
N ARG A 66 -4.82 3.64 -8.35
CA ARG A 66 -5.49 4.84 -8.84
C ARG A 66 -6.97 4.62 -9.10
N ASP A 67 -7.28 3.48 -9.72
CA ASP A 67 -8.63 3.18 -10.20
C ASP A 67 -9.56 2.81 -9.04
N GLU A 68 -10.84 3.18 -9.18
CA GLU A 68 -11.89 2.71 -8.29
C GLU A 68 -12.10 1.21 -8.48
N ILE A 69 -12.08 0.48 -7.37
CA ILE A 69 -12.27 -0.97 -7.33
C ILE A 69 -13.38 -1.30 -6.32
N PRO A 70 -14.11 -2.40 -6.50
CA PRO A 70 -15.12 -2.82 -5.54
C PRO A 70 -14.51 -3.10 -4.17
N ASP A 71 -15.24 -2.77 -3.12
CA ASP A 71 -14.94 -3.26 -1.78
C ASP A 71 -15.21 -4.76 -1.73
N ILE A 72 -14.18 -5.55 -1.41
CA ILE A 72 -14.28 -7.01 -1.46
C ILE A 72 -14.74 -7.62 -0.13
N GLY A 73 -14.54 -6.95 1.02
CA GLY A 73 -14.99 -7.39 2.36
C GLY A 73 -14.44 -8.76 2.79
N ILE A 74 -14.52 -9.28 4.03
CA ILE A 74 -14.86 -8.77 5.36
C ILE A 74 -13.53 -8.41 6.03
N LEU A 75 -13.39 -7.20 6.58
CA LEU A 75 -12.24 -6.90 7.43
C LEU A 75 -12.40 -7.62 8.77
N ASP A 76 -11.65 -8.69 8.97
CA ASP A 76 -11.34 -9.12 10.32
C ASP A 76 -10.14 -8.30 10.81
N GLU A 77 -10.42 -7.20 11.50
CA GLU A 77 -9.38 -6.33 12.07
C GLU A 77 -8.42 -7.10 12.99
N SER A 78 -8.83 -8.24 13.55
CA SER A 78 -7.97 -9.06 14.41
C SER A 78 -6.87 -9.81 13.64
N GLU A 79 -7.09 -10.06 12.34
CA GLU A 79 -6.11 -10.70 11.45
C GLU A 79 -5.19 -9.66 10.79
N MET A 80 -5.62 -8.40 10.69
CA MET A 80 -4.82 -7.34 10.08
C MET A 80 -3.67 -6.89 10.98
N ARG A 81 -2.46 -7.27 10.57
CA ARG A 81 -1.20 -6.85 11.17
C ARG A 81 -0.14 -6.68 10.10
N ILE A 82 0.93 -5.96 10.42
CA ILE A 82 2.10 -5.89 9.54
C ILE A 82 2.68 -7.29 9.39
N GLY A 83 2.83 -7.74 8.13
CA GLY A 83 3.27 -9.09 7.80
C GLY A 83 2.18 -10.17 7.93
N GLY A 84 0.94 -9.79 8.26
CA GLY A 84 -0.26 -10.61 8.06
C GLY A 84 -0.68 -10.60 6.58
N GLY A 85 -1.29 -11.70 6.15
CA GLY A 85 -1.87 -11.86 4.81
C GLY A 85 -3.38 -11.85 4.88
#